data_AF-A0A8T2PJ51-F1
#
_entry.id   AF-A0A8T2PJ51-F1
#
_cell.length_a   1.000
_cell.length_b   1.000
_cell.length_c   1.000
_cell.angle_alpha   90.00
_cell.angle_beta   90.00
_cell.angle_gamma   90.00
#
_symmetry.space_group_name_H-M   'P 1'
#
loop_
_entity.id
_entity.type
_entity.pdbx_description
1 polymer ?
#
loop_
_entity_poly.entity_id
_entity_poly.type
_entity_poly.pdbx_seq_one_letter_code
_entity_poly.pdbx_strand_id
1 'polypeptide(L)'
;MRKWMLKWNLPNLLSGLYLHVFFLVGSVCLACSDRTPEQMAAIMNCSKHERHTRNYDYMEGGDVRIRQLFSRTQWFLTIDEYGNINGTQDPTNCYSILEIRTVSEGGVLAIKGVKSQYYISMNKTGVLQGKKTYNENCNFKEVFLENYFNAYSSAKWTKQNGKEMFIALSQRGRPLKGRKTKKESVSSHFIPMKCKEEERRVD
;
A
#
# COMPACT_ATOMS: atom_id res chain seq x y z
N MET A 1 -57.01 -60.89 36.84
CA MET A 1 -56.16 -60.77 38.05
C MET A 1 -55.23 -59.58 37.87
N ARG A 2 -55.10 -58.76 38.91
CA ARG A 2 -54.39 -57.46 38.94
C ARG A 2 -52.94 -57.58 38.42
N LYS A 3 -52.42 -56.51 37.78
CA LYS A 3 -51.35 -55.67 38.37
C LYS A 3 -50.80 -54.59 37.38
N TRP A 4 -50.91 -53.35 37.87
CA TRP A 4 -50.03 -52.17 37.78
C TRP A 4 -49.83 -51.34 36.50
N MET A 5 -50.08 -50.04 36.75
CA MET A 5 -49.77 -48.84 36.00
C MET A 5 -48.26 -48.62 35.86
N LEU A 6 -47.84 -48.05 34.74
CA LEU A 6 -46.78 -47.03 34.74
C LEU A 6 -47.00 -46.08 33.55
N LYS A 7 -47.54 -44.90 33.87
CA LYS A 7 -47.46 -43.70 33.04
C LYS A 7 -46.02 -43.22 33.09
N TRP A 8 -45.40 -43.01 31.92
CA TRP A 8 -44.26 -42.12 31.79
C TRP A 8 -44.61 -41.02 30.79
N ASN A 9 -44.85 -39.84 31.35
CA ASN A 9 -44.64 -38.55 30.69
C ASN A 9 -43.22 -38.11 31.05
N LEU A 10 -42.39 -37.74 30.06
CA LEU A 10 -41.39 -36.65 30.14
C LEU A 10 -40.71 -36.51 28.76
N PRO A 11 -40.06 -35.36 28.46
CA PRO A 11 -40.52 -34.48 27.41
C PRO A 11 -39.36 -34.13 26.45
N ASN A 12 -39.67 -33.24 25.50
CA ASN A 12 -38.73 -32.50 24.68
C ASN A 12 -37.49 -32.02 25.45
N LEU A 13 -36.36 -32.73 25.29
CA LEU A 13 -35.06 -32.32 25.83
C LEU A 13 -33.91 -32.50 24.83
N LEU A 14 -34.23 -32.62 23.53
CA LEU A 14 -33.22 -32.71 22.46
C LEU A 14 -33.21 -31.48 21.53
N SER A 15 -34.12 -30.52 21.71
CA SER A 15 -34.18 -29.29 20.91
C SER A 15 -33.41 -28.11 21.51
N GLY A 16 -33.22 -28.07 22.83
CA GLY A 16 -32.56 -26.94 23.51
C GLY A 16 -31.03 -26.93 23.41
N LEU A 17 -30.40 -28.09 23.24
CA LEU A 17 -28.93 -28.21 23.22
C LEU A 17 -28.30 -27.80 21.88
N TYR A 18 -29.06 -27.77 20.78
CA TYR A 18 -28.53 -27.37 19.47
C TYR A 18 -28.46 -25.84 19.31
N LEU A 19 -29.35 -25.09 19.98
CA LEU A 19 -29.39 -23.63 19.92
C LEU A 19 -28.33 -22.95 20.82
N HIS A 20 -27.89 -23.61 21.89
CA HIS A 20 -26.82 -23.09 22.75
C HIS A 20 -25.41 -23.28 22.16
N VAL A 21 -25.21 -24.27 21.29
CA VAL A 21 -23.93 -24.46 20.59
C VAL A 21 -23.73 -23.39 19.51
N PHE A 22 -24.80 -22.93 18.86
CA PHE A 22 -24.71 -21.82 17.89
C PHE A 22 -24.37 -20.47 18.54
N PHE A 23 -24.86 -20.21 19.75
CA PHE A 23 -24.57 -18.94 20.45
C PHE A 23 -23.18 -18.88 21.10
N LEU A 24 -22.57 -20.02 21.44
CA LEU A 24 -21.21 -20.05 21.99
C LEU A 24 -20.12 -19.93 20.90
N VAL A 25 -20.38 -20.35 19.66
CA VAL A 25 -19.45 -20.15 18.53
C VAL A 25 -19.60 -18.75 17.92
N GLY A 26 -20.77 -18.11 18.05
CA GLY A 26 -21.03 -16.75 17.58
C GLY A 26 -20.39 -15.61 18.39
N SER A 27 -19.89 -15.88 19.61
CA SER A 27 -19.23 -14.87 20.46
C SER A 27 -17.73 -14.72 20.24
N VAL A 28 -17.12 -15.48 19.32
CA VAL A 28 -15.65 -15.43 19.09
C VAL A 28 -15.26 -14.56 17.88
N CYS A 29 -16.21 -14.03 17.10
CA CYS A 29 -15.89 -13.27 15.88
C CYS A 29 -16.21 -11.77 15.93
N LEU A 30 -16.23 -11.17 17.11
CA LEU A 30 -16.01 -9.72 17.27
C LEU A 30 -14.78 -9.47 18.13
N ALA A 31 -13.66 -10.05 17.73
CA ALA A 31 -12.38 -9.39 17.99
C ALA A 31 -12.40 -8.09 17.18
N CYS A 32 -12.94 -7.03 17.77
CA CYS A 32 -12.46 -5.69 17.46
C CYS A 32 -10.94 -5.78 17.46
N SER A 33 -10.31 -5.52 16.32
CA SER A 33 -8.86 -5.38 16.28
C SER A 33 -8.50 -4.14 17.09
N ASP A 34 -8.43 -4.30 18.41
CA ASP A 34 -7.75 -3.37 19.30
C ASP A 34 -6.30 -3.37 18.86
N ARG A 35 -5.98 -2.39 18.02
CA ARG A 35 -4.61 -2.12 17.58
C ARG A 35 -3.78 -1.98 18.84
N THR A 36 -2.76 -2.82 18.96
CA THR A 36 -1.86 -2.77 20.11
C THR A 36 -1.23 -1.37 20.20
N PRO A 37 -0.90 -0.88 21.41
CA PRO A 37 -0.20 0.39 21.58
C PRO A 37 1.06 0.50 20.72
N GLU A 38 1.71 -0.63 20.42
CA GLU A 38 2.85 -0.74 19.51
C GLU A 38 2.49 -0.46 18.05
N GLN A 39 1.34 -0.93 17.56
CA GLN A 39 0.85 -0.62 16.21
C GLN A 39 0.45 0.85 16.09
N MET A 40 -0.20 1.41 17.13
CA MET A 40 -0.50 2.84 17.21
C MET A 40 0.78 3.69 17.27
N ALA A 41 1.79 3.25 18.03
CA ALA A 41 3.10 3.89 18.08
C ALA A 41 3.83 3.80 16.73
N ALA A 42 3.74 2.68 16.03
CA ALA A 42 4.31 2.52 14.69
C ALA A 42 3.63 3.45 13.67
N ILE A 43 2.31 3.64 13.74
CA ILE A 43 1.58 4.62 12.91
C ILE A 43 2.07 6.04 13.24
N MET A 44 2.10 6.41 14.53
CA MET A 44 2.59 7.71 15.01
C MET A 44 4.06 7.97 14.66
N ASN A 45 4.88 6.92 14.52
CA ASN A 45 6.29 7.02 14.17
C ASN A 45 6.52 7.18 12.66
N CYS A 46 5.59 6.75 11.82
CA CYS A 46 5.72 6.89 10.36
C CYS A 46 5.43 8.32 9.87
N SER A 47 4.63 9.07 10.63
CA SER A 47 4.44 10.53 10.48
C SER A 47 5.63 11.36 10.91
N LYS A 48 6.36 10.85 11.92
CA LYS A 48 7.31 11.64 12.70
C LYS A 48 8.65 11.85 12.00
N HIS A 49 8.83 11.35 10.78
CA HIS A 49 9.92 11.76 9.90
C HIS A 49 9.71 13.22 9.49
N GLU A 50 10.13 14.10 10.41
CA GLU A 50 10.64 15.44 10.22
C GLU A 50 9.86 16.30 9.21
N ARG A 51 8.91 17.08 9.74
CA ARG A 51 8.46 18.31 9.11
C ARG A 51 9.65 19.26 9.02
N HIS A 52 10.47 19.12 7.99
CA HIS A 52 11.35 20.20 7.58
C HIS A 52 10.46 21.34 7.10
N THR A 53 10.34 22.32 7.99
CA THR A 53 9.81 23.65 7.70
C THR A 53 10.49 24.20 6.45
N ARG A 54 9.66 24.69 5.54
CA ARG A 54 10.01 25.39 4.29
C ARG A 54 11.29 26.22 4.44
N ASN A 55 12.39 25.72 3.88
CA ASN A 55 13.53 26.54 3.48
C ASN A 55 13.74 26.30 1.98
N TYR A 56 13.65 27.35 1.18
CA TYR A 56 13.91 27.31 -0.26
C TYR A 56 15.44 27.32 -0.48
N ASP A 57 16.09 26.17 -0.41
CA ASP A 57 17.47 25.99 -0.90
C ASP A 57 17.44 25.32 -2.28
N TYR A 58 17.05 26.13 -3.26
CA TYR A 58 17.10 25.84 -4.69
C TYR A 58 18.57 25.90 -5.13
N MET A 59 19.34 24.82 -4.92
CA MET A 59 20.55 24.47 -5.70
C MET A 59 21.19 23.13 -5.27
N GLU A 60 20.82 22.53 -4.13
CA GLU A 60 21.39 21.23 -3.71
C GLU A 60 20.37 20.17 -3.25
N GLY A 61 19.08 20.52 -3.14
CA GLY A 61 18.02 19.58 -2.75
C GLY A 61 16.74 19.81 -3.56
N GLY A 62 16.52 19.01 -4.61
CA GLY A 62 15.31 19.10 -5.42
C GLY A 62 14.00 18.87 -4.64
N ASP A 63 12.86 19.28 -5.21
CA ASP A 63 11.53 19.18 -4.57
C ASP A 63 11.27 17.79 -3.97
N VAL A 64 10.98 17.75 -2.66
CA VAL A 64 10.70 16.54 -1.88
C VAL A 64 9.24 16.50 -1.48
N ARG A 65 8.54 15.45 -1.91
CA ARG A 65 7.10 15.27 -1.68
C ARG A 65 6.85 13.96 -0.94
N ILE A 66 6.32 14.04 0.29
CA ILE A 66 5.83 12.85 1.02
C ILE A 66 4.40 12.54 0.58
N ARG A 67 4.20 11.40 -0.09
CA ARG A 67 2.92 11.02 -0.72
C ARG A 67 2.68 9.51 -0.60
N GLN A 68 1.43 9.12 -0.75
CA GLN A 68 1.06 7.75 -1.08
C GLN A 68 0.70 7.70 -2.57
N LEU A 69 1.23 6.74 -3.32
CA LEU A 69 0.87 6.55 -4.73
C LEU A 69 -0.30 5.58 -4.84
N PHE A 70 -1.50 6.12 -5.06
CA PHE A 70 -2.71 5.32 -5.22
C PHE A 70 -2.94 4.97 -6.69
N SER A 71 -2.84 3.68 -7.02
CA SER A 71 -3.08 3.16 -8.36
C SER A 71 -4.54 3.29 -8.76
N ARG A 72 -4.80 3.53 -10.05
CA ARG A 72 -6.14 3.41 -10.65
C ARG A 72 -6.74 2.00 -10.44
N THR A 73 -5.89 0.98 -10.28
CA THR A 73 -6.30 -0.40 -9.94
C THR A 73 -6.71 -0.58 -8.47
N GLN A 74 -6.86 0.50 -7.69
CA GLN A 74 -7.33 0.52 -6.30
C GLN A 74 -6.35 -0.05 -5.27
N TRP A 75 -5.05 0.28 -5.43
CA TRP A 75 -3.98 -0.15 -4.52
C TRP A 75 -3.02 0.99 -4.23
N PHE A 76 -2.64 1.18 -2.98
CA PHE A 76 -1.47 1.99 -2.62
C PHE A 76 -0.20 1.20 -2.91
N LEU A 77 0.74 1.81 -3.63
CA LEU A 77 2.06 1.25 -3.86
C LEU A 77 2.83 1.17 -2.54
N THR A 78 3.42 0.01 -2.26
CA THR A 78 4.20 -0.25 -1.05
C THR A 78 5.59 -0.74 -1.41
N ILE A 79 6.53 -0.47 -0.50
CA ILE A 79 7.85 -1.11 -0.48
C ILE A 79 8.21 -1.47 0.96
N ASP A 80 8.19 -2.77 1.26
CA ASP A 80 8.33 -3.29 2.63
C ASP A 80 9.78 -3.27 3.15
N GLU A 81 9.98 -3.69 4.39
CA GLU A 81 11.30 -3.77 5.05
C GLU A 81 12.30 -4.73 4.39
N TYR A 82 11.82 -5.63 3.54
CA TYR A 82 12.63 -6.56 2.75
C TYR A 82 12.87 -6.05 1.33
N GLY A 83 12.33 -4.88 0.97
CA GLY A 83 12.41 -4.30 -0.36
C GLY A 83 11.44 -4.91 -1.37
N ASN A 84 10.43 -5.67 -0.93
CA ASN A 84 9.39 -6.18 -1.81
C ASN A 84 8.42 -5.06 -2.16
N ILE A 85 8.10 -4.96 -3.44
CA ILE A 85 7.15 -3.98 -3.96
C ILE A 85 5.82 -4.67 -4.22
N ASN A 86 4.73 -4.12 -3.66
CA ASN A 86 3.38 -4.67 -3.84
C ASN A 86 2.32 -3.57 -3.70
N GLY A 87 1.05 -3.94 -3.85
CA GLY A 87 -0.10 -3.10 -3.54
C GLY A 87 -0.71 -3.45 -2.19
N THR A 88 -1.18 -2.43 -1.45
CA THR A 88 -2.06 -2.60 -0.28
C THR A 88 -3.34 -1.79 -0.45
N GLN A 89 -4.45 -2.25 0.12
CA GLN A 89 -5.70 -1.48 0.22
C GLN A 89 -5.82 -0.71 1.53
N ASP A 90 -4.95 -0.99 2.51
CA ASP A 90 -4.93 -0.28 3.78
C ASP A 90 -4.30 1.12 3.61
N PRO A 91 -5.09 2.21 3.73
CA PRO A 91 -4.57 3.57 3.58
C PRO A 91 -3.67 3.99 4.75
N THR A 92 -3.69 3.26 5.87
CA THR A 92 -2.84 3.52 7.05
C THR A 92 -1.53 2.75 7.03
N ASN A 93 -1.28 1.96 5.98
CA ASN A 93 -0.08 1.17 5.87
C ASN A 93 1.15 2.07 5.68
N CYS A 94 1.99 2.11 6.71
CA CYS A 94 3.24 2.87 6.73
C CYS A 94 4.24 2.57 5.59
N TYR A 95 4.25 1.36 5.03
CA TYR A 95 5.12 1.02 3.88
C TYR A 95 4.61 1.61 2.56
N SER A 96 3.43 2.23 2.54
CA SER A 96 2.91 2.98 1.40
C SER A 96 3.26 4.46 1.40
N ILE A 97 3.92 4.94 2.46
CA ILE A 97 4.39 6.32 2.57
C ILE A 97 5.72 6.44 1.81
N LEU A 98 5.70 7.23 0.75
CA LEU A 98 6.82 7.38 -0.18
C LEU A 98 7.31 8.83 -0.19
N GLU A 99 8.62 8.98 -0.11
CA GLU A 99 9.32 10.21 -0.43
C GLU A 99 9.62 10.23 -1.94
N ILE A 100 9.08 11.22 -2.63
CA ILE A 100 9.35 11.46 -4.05
C ILE A 100 10.22 12.70 -4.14
N ARG A 101 11.48 12.51 -4.56
CA ARG A 101 12.51 13.55 -4.59
C ARG A 101 12.98 13.80 -6.00
N THR A 102 13.10 15.06 -6.40
CA THR A 102 13.76 15.43 -7.66
C THR A 102 15.28 15.29 -7.51
N VAL A 103 15.91 14.52 -8.40
CA VAL A 103 17.35 14.16 -8.31
C VAL A 103 18.21 14.74 -9.44
N SER A 104 17.60 15.29 -10.48
CA SER A 104 18.31 15.92 -11.60
C SER A 104 17.38 16.92 -12.30
N GLU A 105 17.99 17.88 -13.00
CA GLU A 105 17.32 18.73 -13.97
C GLU A 105 16.54 17.91 -15.00
N GLY A 106 15.45 18.47 -15.53
CA GLY A 106 14.58 17.78 -16.48
C GLY A 106 13.52 16.86 -15.85
N GLY A 107 13.24 17.02 -14.54
CA GLY A 107 12.11 16.34 -13.87
C GLY A 107 12.35 14.86 -13.56
N VAL A 108 13.62 14.46 -13.40
CA VAL A 108 13.96 13.09 -12.99
C VAL A 108 13.82 12.96 -11.47
N LEU A 109 13.12 11.91 -11.05
CA LEU A 109 12.73 11.67 -9.67
C LEU A 109 13.30 10.35 -9.16
N ALA A 110 13.56 10.28 -7.86
CA ALA A 110 13.71 9.04 -7.11
C ALA A 110 12.51 8.86 -6.17
N ILE A 111 12.07 7.61 -6.00
CA ILE A 111 10.95 7.27 -5.12
C ILE A 111 11.48 6.33 -4.05
N LYS A 112 11.37 6.72 -2.77
CA LYS A 112 11.91 6.00 -1.62
C LYS A 112 10.82 5.72 -0.60
N GLY A 113 10.74 4.51 -0.07
CA GLY A 113 9.87 4.21 1.07
C GLY A 113 10.39 4.89 2.33
N VAL A 114 9.55 5.69 3.00
CA VAL A 114 9.95 6.41 4.23
C VAL A 114 10.25 5.43 5.35
N LYS A 115 9.38 4.43 5.57
CA LYS A 115 9.62 3.44 6.63
C LYS A 115 10.74 2.46 6.29
N SER A 116 10.73 1.90 5.08
CA SER A 116 11.67 0.83 4.72
C SER A 116 13.04 1.35 4.29
N GLN A 117 13.15 2.63 3.92
CA GLN A 117 14.35 3.28 3.42
C GLN A 117 14.89 2.69 2.10
N TYR A 118 14.12 1.85 1.40
CA TYR A 118 14.47 1.37 0.07
C TYR A 118 13.99 2.34 -1.00
N TYR A 119 14.83 2.55 -2.02
CA TYR A 119 14.44 3.15 -3.28
C TYR A 119 13.72 2.10 -4.14
N ILE A 120 12.65 2.51 -4.79
CA ILE A 120 12.09 1.77 -5.92
C ILE A 120 13.09 1.88 -7.06
N SER A 121 13.40 0.76 -7.71
CA SER A 121 14.29 0.70 -8.87
C SER A 121 13.71 -0.22 -9.94
N MET A 122 14.07 0.02 -11.19
CA MET A 122 13.70 -0.85 -12.31
C MET A 122 14.95 -1.31 -13.05
N ASN A 123 15.11 -2.62 -13.25
CA ASN A 123 16.23 -3.15 -14.02
C ASN A 123 15.93 -3.21 -15.53
N LYS A 124 16.95 -3.54 -16.35
CA LYS A 124 16.85 -3.66 -17.83
C LYS A 124 15.78 -4.66 -18.32
N THR A 125 15.38 -5.62 -17.49
CA THR A 125 14.31 -6.58 -17.82
C THR A 125 12.91 -6.04 -17.49
N GLY A 126 12.83 -4.86 -16.87
CA GLY A 126 11.62 -4.21 -16.43
C GLY A 126 11.12 -4.72 -15.06
N VAL A 127 11.91 -5.47 -14.30
CA VAL A 127 11.50 -5.93 -12.97
C VAL A 127 11.71 -4.79 -11.97
N LEU A 128 10.67 -4.49 -11.18
CA LEU A 128 10.74 -3.57 -10.06
C LEU A 128 11.42 -4.24 -8.86
N GLN A 129 12.31 -3.52 -8.20
CA GLN A 129 13.09 -4.01 -7.06
C GLN A 129 13.29 -2.90 -6.05
N GLY A 130 13.22 -3.21 -4.76
CA GLY A 130 13.74 -2.33 -3.71
C GLY A 130 15.26 -2.37 -3.63
N LYS A 131 15.91 -1.20 -3.54
CA LYS A 131 17.36 -1.09 -3.28
C LYS A 131 17.65 -0.08 -2.18
N LYS A 132 18.52 -0.41 -1.21
CA LYS A 132 19.01 0.55 -0.21
C LYS A 132 19.95 1.59 -0.80
N THR A 133 20.81 1.17 -1.73
CA THR A 133 21.78 2.05 -2.40
C THR A 133 21.16 2.68 -3.65
N TYR A 134 21.11 4.00 -3.67
CA TYR A 134 20.68 4.77 -4.84
C TYR A 134 21.62 4.54 -6.04
N ASN A 135 21.04 4.47 -7.24
CA ASN A 135 21.75 4.43 -8.52
C ASN A 135 20.77 4.84 -9.63
N GLU A 136 21.25 4.95 -10.87
CA GLU A 136 20.45 5.38 -12.02
C GLU A 136 19.23 4.51 -12.32
N ASN A 137 19.18 3.25 -11.87
CA ASN A 137 17.98 2.40 -12.03
C ASN A 137 16.82 2.86 -11.13
N CYS A 138 17.08 3.72 -10.15
CA CYS A 138 16.10 4.35 -9.27
C CYS A 138 15.51 5.63 -9.88
N ASN A 139 15.98 6.05 -11.07
CA ASN A 139 15.54 7.26 -11.72
C ASN A 139 14.28 7.01 -12.55
N PHE A 140 13.25 7.80 -12.27
CA PHE A 140 11.98 7.80 -12.98
C PHE A 140 11.64 9.18 -13.50
N LYS A 141 10.78 9.25 -14.52
CA LYS A 141 10.16 10.49 -14.98
C LYS A 141 8.67 10.45 -14.65
N GLU A 142 8.16 11.53 -14.06
CA GLU A 142 6.72 11.70 -13.83
C GLU A 142 6.08 12.27 -15.09
N VAL A 143 5.06 11.59 -15.59
CA VAL A 143 4.33 11.95 -16.80
C VAL A 143 2.88 12.24 -16.40
N PHE A 144 2.48 13.50 -16.53
CA PHE A 144 1.08 13.90 -16.38
C PHE A 144 0.26 13.35 -17.55
N LEU A 145 -0.87 12.72 -17.23
CA LEU A 145 -1.80 12.16 -18.20
C LEU A 145 -3.03 13.05 -18.31
N GLU A 146 -3.69 13.02 -19.46
CA GLU A 146 -4.89 13.82 -19.76
C GLU A 146 -6.08 13.49 -18.83
N ASN A 147 -6.08 12.32 -18.19
CA ASN A 147 -7.13 11.86 -17.28
C ASN A 147 -6.86 12.20 -15.79
N TYR A 148 -5.99 13.18 -15.51
CA TYR A 148 -5.59 13.60 -14.15
C TYR A 148 -4.81 12.55 -13.33
N PHE A 149 -4.40 11.45 -13.97
CA PHE A 149 -3.46 10.49 -13.38
C PHE A 149 -2.03 10.85 -13.78
N ASN A 150 -1.08 10.31 -13.03
CA ASN A 150 0.33 10.34 -13.38
C ASN A 150 0.79 8.93 -13.73
N ALA A 151 1.79 8.84 -14.61
CA ALA A 151 2.55 7.62 -14.84
C ALA A 151 4.03 7.87 -14.54
N TYR A 152 4.74 6.83 -14.11
CA TYR A 152 6.15 6.93 -13.75
C TYR A 152 6.97 6.02 -14.65
N SER A 153 7.68 6.59 -15.64
CA SER A 153 8.52 5.82 -16.55
C SER A 153 9.96 5.71 -16.05
N SER A 154 10.65 4.61 -16.34
CA SER A 154 12.09 4.51 -16.06
C SER A 154 12.83 5.54 -16.90
N ALA A 155 13.69 6.35 -16.27
CA ALA A 155 14.52 7.30 -16.99
C ALA A 155 15.64 6.61 -17.79
N LYS A 156 16.10 5.44 -17.32
CA LYS A 156 17.21 4.68 -17.90
C LYS A 156 16.79 3.61 -18.90
N TRP A 157 15.69 2.89 -18.62
CA TRP A 157 15.35 1.69 -19.37
C TRP A 157 14.09 1.86 -20.24
N THR A 158 14.26 1.54 -21.52
CA THR A 158 13.18 1.42 -22.49
C THR A 158 13.11 -0.01 -23.04
N LYS A 159 11.99 -0.33 -23.67
CA LYS A 159 11.82 -1.60 -24.40
C LYS A 159 12.72 -1.63 -25.64
N GLN A 160 12.87 -2.80 -26.23
CA GLN A 160 13.65 -2.99 -27.46
C GLN A 160 13.17 -2.09 -28.61
N ASN A 161 11.89 -1.76 -28.66
CA ASN A 161 11.30 -0.87 -29.66
C ASN A 161 11.28 0.61 -29.24
N GLY A 162 12.09 1.01 -28.25
CA GLY A 162 12.19 2.39 -27.77
C GLY A 162 11.06 2.86 -26.85
N LYS A 163 9.96 2.10 -26.73
CA LYS A 163 8.83 2.49 -25.86
C LYS A 163 9.23 2.47 -24.38
N GLU A 164 8.72 3.42 -23.61
CA GLU A 164 8.96 3.54 -22.18
C GLU A 164 8.45 2.32 -21.39
N MET A 165 9.09 2.07 -20.25
CA MET A 165 8.66 1.11 -19.24
C MET A 165 8.18 1.86 -18.00
N PHE A 166 7.09 1.41 -17.39
CA PHE A 166 6.41 2.14 -16.31
C PHE A 166 6.36 1.33 -15.02
N ILE A 167 6.35 2.01 -13.88
CA ILE A 167 5.84 1.44 -12.64
C ILE A 167 4.36 1.12 -12.86
N ALA A 168 3.93 -0.09 -12.51
CA ALA A 168 2.55 -0.49 -12.68
C ALA A 168 2.15 -1.59 -11.70
N LEU A 169 0.91 -1.53 -11.24
CA LEU A 169 0.28 -2.57 -10.43
C LEU A 169 -0.85 -3.23 -11.21
N SER A 170 -0.90 -4.56 -11.16
CA SER A 170 -1.99 -5.35 -11.71
C SER A 170 -3.30 -5.09 -10.95
N GLN A 171 -4.41 -5.64 -11.46
CA GLN A 171 -5.70 -5.62 -10.76
C GLN A 171 -5.66 -6.35 -9.40
N ARG A 172 -4.70 -7.25 -9.21
CA ARG A 172 -4.47 -7.98 -7.95
C ARG A 172 -3.44 -7.32 -7.04
N GLY A 173 -3.07 -6.07 -7.29
CA GLY A 173 -2.07 -5.32 -6.51
C GLY A 173 -0.63 -5.69 -6.77
N ARG A 174 -0.34 -6.77 -7.52
CA ARG A 174 1.04 -7.22 -7.79
C ARG A 174 1.76 -6.31 -8.80
N PRO A 175 3.07 -6.07 -8.64
CA PRO A 175 3.84 -5.29 -9.60
C PRO A 175 3.93 -5.99 -10.96
N LEU A 176 3.84 -5.21 -12.03
CA LEU A 176 4.02 -5.69 -13.40
C LEU A 176 5.45 -5.44 -13.88
N LYS A 177 5.95 -6.33 -14.76
CA LYS A 177 7.21 -6.09 -15.47
C LYS A 177 7.02 -4.91 -16.44
N GLY A 178 7.89 -3.91 -16.40
CA GLY A 178 7.87 -2.72 -17.25
C GLY A 178 7.84 -3.01 -18.76
N ARG A 179 8.37 -4.16 -19.21
CA ARG A 179 8.22 -4.59 -20.62
C ARG A 179 6.76 -4.80 -21.04
N LYS A 180 5.89 -5.14 -20.08
CA LYS A 180 4.45 -5.40 -20.26
C LYS A 180 3.58 -4.16 -20.04
N THR A 181 4.13 -3.04 -19.60
CA THR A 181 3.36 -1.83 -19.26
C THR A 181 3.21 -0.90 -20.46
N LYS A 182 2.21 -0.03 -20.48
CA LYS A 182 2.05 1.03 -21.48
C LYS A 182 1.57 2.30 -20.77
N LYS A 183 1.80 3.48 -21.36
CA LYS A 183 1.36 4.76 -20.79
C LYS A 183 -0.16 4.81 -20.65
N GLU A 184 -0.87 4.26 -21.62
CA GLU A 184 -2.33 4.28 -21.71
C GLU A 184 -3.00 3.24 -20.81
N SER A 185 -2.23 2.27 -20.27
CA SER A 185 -2.78 1.22 -19.43
C SER A 185 -3.12 1.75 -18.05
N VAL A 186 -4.34 1.51 -17.60
CA VAL A 186 -4.80 1.82 -16.22
C VAL A 186 -3.89 1.25 -15.14
N SER A 187 -3.17 0.15 -15.42
CA SER A 187 -2.22 -0.44 -14.47
C SER A 187 -1.02 0.46 -14.16
N SER A 188 -0.69 1.41 -15.05
CA SER A 188 0.42 2.36 -14.92
C SER A 188 0.00 3.71 -14.32
N HIS A 189 -1.29 3.88 -13.99
CA HIS A 189 -1.86 5.17 -13.60
C HIS A 189 -1.93 5.29 -12.08
N PHE A 190 -1.39 6.37 -11.53
CA PHE A 190 -1.36 6.64 -10.10
C PHE A 190 -1.81 8.08 -9.79
N ILE A 191 -2.39 8.28 -8.61
CA ILE A 191 -2.65 9.59 -8.02
C ILE A 191 -1.71 9.75 -6.81
N PRO A 192 -0.87 10.81 -6.77
CA PRO A 192 -0.13 11.18 -5.57
C PRO A 192 -1.07 11.76 -4.52
N MET A 193 -1.39 10.98 -3.49
CA MET A 193 -2.23 11.40 -2.37
C MET A 193 -1.37 11.92 -1.22
N LYS A 194 -1.86 12.93 -0.50
CA LYS A 194 -1.27 13.32 0.79
C LYS A 194 -1.48 12.20 1.80
N CYS A 195 -0.48 11.94 2.63
CA CYS A 195 -0.64 11.01 3.75
C CYS A 195 -1.67 11.60 4.71
N LYS A 196 -2.63 10.79 5.17
CA LYS A 196 -3.62 11.23 6.15
C LYS A 196 -2.95 11.34 7.53
N GLU A 197 -2.52 12.53 7.90
CA GLU A 197 -2.29 12.87 9.31
C GLU A 197 -2.64 14.34 9.56
N GLU A 198 -3.42 14.56 10.63
CA GLU A 198 -3.93 15.86 11.14
C GLU A 198 -5.21 16.45 10.51
N GLU A 199 -6.24 15.66 10.22
CA GLU A 199 -7.62 16.19 10.17
C GLU A 199 -8.35 16.00 11.53
N ARG A 200 -7.62 15.56 12.57
CA ARG A 200 -8.16 15.21 13.90
C ARG A 200 -7.50 15.94 15.08
N ARG A 201 -6.80 17.06 14.81
CA ARG A 201 -6.20 17.93 15.85
C ARG A 201 -6.78 19.35 15.87
N VAL A 202 -7.92 19.56 15.22
CA VAL A 202 -8.69 20.80 15.32
C VAL A 202 -10.11 20.42 15.72
N ASP A 203 -10.26 20.00 16.97
CA ASP A 203 -11.51 20.00 17.73
C ASP A 203 -11.16 20.43 19.16
#